data_AF-M1BAJ0-F1
#
_entry.id   AF-M1BAJ0-F1
#
_cell.length_a   1.000
_cell.length_b   1.000
_cell.length_c   1.000
_cell.angle_alpha   90.00
_cell.angle_beta   90.00
_cell.angle_gamma   90.00
#
_symmetry.space_group_name_H-M   'P 1'
#
loop_
_entity.id
_entity.type
_entity.pdbx_description
1 polymer ?
#
loop_
_entity_poly.entity_id
_entity_poly.type
_entity_poly.pdbx_seq_one_letter_code
_entity_poly.pdbx_strand_id
1 'polypeptide(L)' 'MATPFTLSKDKIELQFATNHVGHFLLTNLLLDTMKKTARESRKEGRIVNVSSRRHKFSYNEGIRFDKINDQSG' A
#
# COMPACT_ATOMS: atom_id res chain seq x y z
N MET A 1 -0.55 -13.51 3.36
CA MET A 1 -0.11 -14.68 4.17
C MET A 1 -0.18 -14.31 5.65
N ALA A 2 -0.20 -15.27 6.57
CA ALA A 2 -0.01 -14.98 7.99
C ALA A 2 1.48 -15.18 8.28
N THR A 3 2.27 -14.13 8.08
CA THR A 3 3.71 -14.17 8.41
C THR A 3 3.87 -13.74 9.87
N PRO A 4 4.89 -14.22 10.57
CA PRO A 4 5.23 -13.69 11.89
C PRO A 4 5.39 -12.17 11.85
N PHE A 5 5.05 -11.49 12.95
CA PHE A 5 5.28 -10.07 13.10
C PHE A 5 6.78 -9.77 12.94
N THR A 6 7.09 -8.78 12.11
CA THR A 6 8.46 -8.30 11.90
C THR A 6 8.37 -6.85 11.43
N LEU A 7 9.40 -6.06 11.68
CA LEU A 7 9.51 -4.70 11.16
C LEU A 7 10.34 -4.69 9.87
N SER A 8 9.94 -3.83 8.93
CA SER A 8 10.75 -3.49 7.76
C SER A 8 12.01 -2.71 8.17
N LYS A 9 12.90 -2.47 7.19
CA LYS A 9 14.09 -1.62 7.40
C LYS A 9 13.73 -0.19 7.85
N ASP A 10 12.55 0.28 7.47
CA ASP A 10 12.02 1.60 7.81
C ASP A 10 11.24 1.61 9.14
N LYS A 11 11.31 0.51 9.91
CA LYS A 11 10.62 0.34 11.20
C LYS A 11 9.09 0.43 11.12
N ILE A 12 8.53 -0.05 10.00
CA ILE A 12 7.07 -0.20 9.80
C ILE A 12 6.76 -1.70 9.81
N GLU A 13 5.63 -2.11 10.38
CA GLU A 13 5.16 -3.49 10.32
C GLU A 13 5.24 -4.01 8.88
N LEU A 14 5.89 -5.16 8.72
CA LEU A 14 6.37 -5.63 7.43
C LEU A 14 5.25 -5.83 6.41
N GLN A 15 4.08 -6.33 6.82
CA GLN A 15 2.95 -6.52 5.92
C GLN A 15 2.35 -5.19 5.50
N PHE A 16 2.22 -4.21 6.39
CA PHE A 16 1.73 -2.87 6.07
C PHE A 16 2.72 -2.13 5.18
N ALA A 17 4.02 -2.22 5.49
CA ALA A 17 5.08 -1.66 4.67
C ALA A 17 5.04 -2.21 3.22
N THR A 18 4.90 -3.52 3.08
CA THR A 18 4.92 -4.20 1.78
C THR A 18 3.63 -3.97 0.98
N ASN A 19 2.48 -4.20 1.61
CA ASN A 19 1.20 -4.26 0.90
C ASN A 19 0.50 -2.90 0.78
N HIS A 20 0.91 -1.90 1.58
CA HIS A 20 0.28 -0.58 1.56
C HIS A 20 1.29 0.55 1.28
N VAL A 21 2.27 0.76 2.16
CA VAL A 21 3.20 1.91 2.06
C VAL A 21 4.01 1.85 0.77
N GLY A 22 4.56 0.68 0.43
CA GLY A 22 5.33 0.50 -0.80
C GLY A 22 4.52 0.80 -2.05
N HIS A 23 3.26 0.35 -2.11
CA HIS A 23 2.36 0.62 -3.24
C HIS A 23 1.98 2.09 -3.33
N PHE A 24 1.69 2.73 -2.20
CA PHE A 24 1.40 4.16 -2.12
C PHE A 24 2.58 4.98 -2.62
N LEU A 25 3.80 4.71 -2.13
CA LEU A 25 4.99 5.44 -2.53
C LEU A 25 5.31 5.21 -4.01
N LEU A 26 5.30 3.97 -4.48
CA LEU A 26 5.54 3.63 -5.89
C LEU A 26 4.58 4.39 -6.83
N THR A 27 3.30 4.42 -6.46
CA THR A 27 2.28 5.15 -7.23
C THR A 27 2.60 6.63 -7.32
N ASN A 28 2.93 7.27 -6.18
CA ASN A 28 3.28 8.69 -6.15
C ASN A 28 4.52 8.99 -7.00
N LEU A 29 5.56 8.15 -6.92
CA LEU A 29 6.79 8.33 -7.69
C LEU A 29 6.56 8.22 -9.21
N LEU A 30 5.63 7.36 -9.65
CA LEU A 30 5.33 7.16 -11.06
C LEU A 30 4.27 8.11 -11.60
N LEU A 31 3.50 8.79 -10.74
CA LEU A 31 2.29 9.50 -11.11
C LEU A 31 2.56 10.60 -12.14
N ASP A 32 3.61 11.39 -11.96
CA ASP A 32 3.93 12.49 -12.87
C ASP A 32 4.45 11.99 -14.22
N THR A 33 5.22 10.90 -14.22
CA THR A 33 5.63 10.20 -15.43
C THR A 33 4.41 9.67 -16.20
N MET A 34 3.47 9.03 -15.51
CA MET A 34 2.23 8.55 -16.14
C MET A 34 1.40 9.68 -16.75
N LYS A 35 1.23 10.81 -16.04
CA LYS A 35 0.55 12.01 -16.56
C LYS A 35 1.23 12.57 -17.81
N LYS A 36 2.57 12.63 -17.80
CA LYS A 36 3.35 13.09 -18.96
C LYS A 36 3.12 12.17 -20.16
N THR A 37 3.26 10.86 -19.97
CA THR A 37 3.04 9.86 -21.03
C THR A 37 1.61 9.92 -21.57
N ALA A 38 0.60 10.09 -20.70
CA ALA A 38 -0.79 10.21 -21.14
C ALA A 38 -1.02 11.43 -22.04
N ARG A 39 -0.44 12.60 -21.68
CA ARG A 39 -0.49 13.81 -22.50
C ARG A 39 0.21 13.64 -23.86
N GLU A 40 1.40 13.04 -23.87
CA GLU A 40 2.21 12.87 -25.10
C GLU A 40 1.61 11.82 -26.05
N SER A 41 1.16 10.68 -25.51
CA SER A 41 0.59 9.58 -26.29
C SER A 41 -0.88 9.77 -26.63
N ARG A 42 -1.56 10.75 -26.00
CA ARG A 42 -3.03 10.93 -26.04
C ARG A 42 -3.81 9.67 -25.64
N LYS A 43 -3.22 8.83 -24.78
CA LYS A 43 -3.81 7.59 -24.28
C LYS A 43 -3.68 7.52 -22.76
N GLU A 44 -4.82 7.35 -22.09
CA GLU A 44 -4.84 7.24 -20.63
C GLU A 44 -4.24 5.92 -20.13
N GLY A 45 -3.44 6.02 -19.06
CA GLY A 45 -2.97 4.88 -18.29
C GLY A 45 -3.93 4.52 -17.16
N ARG A 46 -3.81 3.32 -16.60
CA ARG A 46 -4.58 2.89 -15.43
C ARG A 46 -3.67 2.30 -14.36
N ILE A 47 -3.91 2.69 -13.11
CA ILE A 47 -3.31 2.05 -11.94
C ILE A 47 -4.34 1.07 -11.38
N VAL A 48 -3.93 -0.17 -11.16
CA VAL A 48 -4.78 -1.23 -10.59
C VAL A 48 -4.07 -1.80 -9.36
N ASN A 49 -4.65 -1.58 -8.18
CA ASN A 49 -4.16 -2.16 -6.94
C ASN A 49 -4.85 -3.50 -6.68
N VAL A 50 -4.06 -4.56 -6.48
CA VAL A 50 -4.57 -5.89 -6.18
C VAL A 50 -4.71 -6.06 -4.67
N SER A 51 -5.89 -6.48 -4.23
CA SER A 51 -6.18 -6.80 -2.83
C SER A 51 -6.66 -8.24 -2.71
N SER A 52 -6.98 -8.68 -1.48
CA SER A 52 -7.53 -10.00 -1.20
C SER A 52 -8.86 -9.90 -0.47
N ARG A 53 -9.67 -10.96 -0.44
CA ARG A 53 -10.92 -11.01 0.35
C ARG A 53 -10.71 -10.67 1.84
N ARG A 54 -9.47 -10.77 2.35
CA ARG A 54 -9.15 -10.50 3.75
C ARG A 54 -9.36 -9.03 4.16
N HIS A 55 -9.36 -8.08 3.22
CA HIS A 55 -9.64 -6.67 3.54
C HIS A 55 -10.99 -6.45 4.22
N LYS A 56 -11.95 -7.39 4.06
CA LYS A 56 -13.27 -7.34 4.70
C LYS A 56 -13.27 -7.68 6.18
N PHE A 57 -12.18 -8.25 6.71
CA PHE A 57 -12.04 -8.64 8.12
C PHE A 57 -11.15 -7.65 8.89
N SER A 58 -11.16 -6.38 8.50
CA SER A 58 -10.45 -5.32 9.22
C SER A 58 -11.19 -4.94 10.51
N TYR A 59 -10.52 -4.17 11.40
CA TYR A 59 -11.16 -3.56 12.56
C TYR A 59 -12.35 -2.68 12.16
N ASN A 60 -13.36 -2.60 13.03
CA ASN A 60 -14.59 -1.86 12.78
C ASN A 60 -14.34 -0.34 12.63
N GLU A 61 -13.35 0.17 13.35
CA GLU A 61 -12.89 1.56 13.29
C GLU A 61 -11.98 1.87 12.09
N GLY A 62 -11.68 0.87 11.24
CA GLY A 62 -10.80 1.02 10.10
C GLY A 62 -9.32 0.75 10.44
N ILE A 63 -8.42 1.52 9.86
CA ILE A 63 -6.97 1.34 10.05
C ILE A 63 -6.54 2.04 11.35
N ARG A 64 -5.89 1.30 12.25
CA ARG A 64 -5.35 1.82 13.51
C ARG A 64 -3.95 2.38 13.32
N PHE A 65 -3.84 3.55 12.70
CA PHE A 65 -2.54 4.16 12.34
C PHE A 65 -1.59 4.34 13.54
N ASP A 66 -2.12 4.70 14.72
CA ASP A 66 -1.33 4.89 15.94
C ASP A 66 -0.75 3.58 16.50
N LYS A 67 -1.25 2.43 16.03
CA LYS A 67 -0.88 1.08 16.50
C LYS A 67 -0.36 0.20 15.38
N ILE A 68 0.11 0.81 14.30
CA ILE A 68 0.52 0.09 13.10
C ILE A 68 1.66 -0.90 13.31
N ASN A 69 2.47 -0.67 14.33
CA ASN A 69 3.61 -1.51 14.73
C ASN A 69 3.32 -2.36 15.97
N ASP A 70 2.07 -2.44 16.42
CA ASP A 70 1.68 -3.25 17.57
C ASP A 70 1.61 -4.73 17.15
N GLN A 71 2.36 -5.59 17.84
CA GLN A 71 2.38 -7.03 17.57
C GLN A 71 1.03 -7.70 17.86
N SER A 72 0.22 -7.12 18.76
CA SER A 72 -1.11 -7.63 19.08
C SER A 72 -2.17 -7.23 18.04
N GLY A 73 -1.80 -6.33 17.11
CA GLY A 73 -2.70 -5.74 16.13
C GLY A 73 -3.58 -4.66 16.71
#